data_AF-A0A4D4KRW2-F1
#
_entry.id   AF-A0A4D4KRW2-F1
#
_cell.length_a   1.000
_cell.length_b   1.000
_cell.length_c   1.000
_cell.angle_alpha   90.00
_cell.angle_beta   90.00
_cell.angle_gamma   90.00
#
_symmetry.space_group_name_H-M   'P 1'
#
loop_
_entity.id
_entity.type
_entity.pdbx_description
1 polymer ?
#
loop_
_entity_poly.entity_id
_entity_poly.type
_entity_poly.pdbx_seq_one_letter_code
_entity_poly.pdbx_strand_id
1 'polypeptide(L)'
;MSRTMWEIDVPIQHRADTQRRGVHVFTGLAEDANAAMAAALRACEIAQLHTMSGQPIPTGTCRADWSARGLRPDWELQWEAAERKPIVI
;
A
#
# COMPACT_ATOMS: atom_id res chain seq x y z
N MET A 1 -2.91 -2.29 23.79
CA MET A 1 -3.58 -2.86 22.60
C MET A 1 -2.53 -3.65 21.82
N SER A 2 -2.80 -4.90 21.47
CA SER A 2 -1.89 -5.73 20.67
C SER A 2 -1.98 -5.31 19.21
N ARG A 3 -0.83 -5.14 18.53
CA ARG A 3 -0.78 -4.90 17.09
C ARG A 3 -0.58 -6.22 16.36
N THR A 4 -1.37 -6.44 15.32
CA THR A 4 -1.26 -7.59 14.42
C THR A 4 -0.58 -7.13 13.13
N MET A 5 0.16 -8.02 12.48
CA MET A 5 0.64 -7.75 11.12
C MET A 5 -0.53 -7.86 10.15
N TRP A 6 -0.65 -6.90 9.23
CA TRP A 6 -1.67 -6.88 8.20
C TRP A 6 -1.06 -6.77 6.83
N GLU A 7 -1.74 -7.38 5.86
CA GLU A 7 -1.52 -7.25 4.43
C GLU A 7 -2.78 -6.61 3.81
N ILE A 8 -2.57 -5.55 3.04
CA ILE A 8 -3.60 -4.88 2.25
C ILE A 8 -3.25 -5.09 0.78
N ASP A 9 -4.02 -5.95 0.14
CA ASP A 9 -3.88 -6.27 -1.28
C ASP A 9 -4.78 -5.33 -2.07
N VAL A 10 -4.16 -4.47 -2.87
CA VAL A 10 -4.88 -3.49 -3.70
C VAL A 10 -4.73 -3.88 -5.15
N PRO A 11 -5.82 -4.26 -5.85
CA PRO A 11 -5.75 -4.48 -7.28
C PRO A 11 -5.25 -3.22 -8.00
N ILE A 12 -4.35 -3.42 -8.96
CA ILE A 12 -3.80 -2.34 -9.78
C ILE A 12 -4.03 -2.62 -11.26
N GLN A 13 -4.22 -1.56 -12.03
CA GLN A 13 -4.39 -1.63 -13.48
C GLN A 13 -3.54 -0.56 -14.17
N HIS A 14 -2.92 -0.92 -15.29
CA HIS A 14 -2.16 0.04 -16.08
C HIS A 14 -3.09 1.04 -16.76
N ARG A 15 -2.79 2.33 -16.65
CA ARG A 15 -3.66 3.42 -17.14
C ARG A 15 -3.93 3.37 -18.64
N ALA A 16 -2.91 3.04 -19.43
CA ALA A 16 -3.01 3.00 -20.90
C ALA A 16 -3.34 1.60 -21.46
N ASP A 17 -3.36 0.56 -20.63
CA ASP A 17 -3.60 -0.82 -21.07
C ASP A 17 -4.38 -1.58 -19.99
N THR A 18 -5.71 -1.59 -20.14
CA THR A 18 -6.62 -2.18 -19.16
C THR A 18 -6.52 -3.71 -19.07
N GLN A 19 -5.82 -4.36 -19.99
CA GLN A 19 -5.53 -5.80 -19.92
C GLN A 19 -4.37 -6.09 -18.97
N ARG A 20 -3.50 -5.12 -18.68
CA ARG A 20 -2.42 -5.25 -17.71
C ARG A 20 -2.94 -4.97 -16.30
N ARG A 21 -3.05 -6.03 -15.52
CA ARG A 21 -3.53 -6.02 -14.13
C ARG A 21 -2.49 -6.63 -13.20
N GLY A 22 -2.59 -6.29 -11.92
CA GLY A 22 -1.74 -6.84 -10.87
C GLY A 22 -2.30 -6.52 -9.49
N VAL A 23 -1.48 -6.72 -8.46
CA VAL A 23 -1.79 -6.34 -7.07
C VAL A 23 -0.61 -5.57 -6.51
N HIS A 24 -0.88 -4.45 -5.86
CA HIS A 24 0.07 -3.78 -4.97
C HIS A 24 -0.22 -4.21 -3.55
N VAL A 25 0.80 -4.76 -2.88
CA VAL A 25 0.69 -5.28 -1.52
C VAL A 25 1.30 -4.28 -0.55
N PHE A 26 0.52 -3.84 0.42
CA PHE A 26 1.01 -3.07 1.56
C PHE A 26 1.02 -3.94 2.80
N THR A 27 2.13 -3.97 3.53
CA THR A 27 2.23 -4.72 4.79
C THR A 27 2.65 -3.81 5.93
N GLY A 28 2.07 -4.01 7.11
CA GLY A 28 2.50 -3.33 8.31
C GLY A 28 1.70 -3.69 9.56
N LEU A 29 2.17 -3.21 10.72
CA LEU A 29 1.47 -3.39 11.99
C LEU A 29 0.29 -2.43 12.12
N ALA A 30 -0.85 -2.95 12.58
CA ALA A 30 -2.03 -2.15 12.91
C ALA A 30 -2.84 -2.82 14.03
N GLU A 31 -3.68 -2.02 14.69
CA GLU A 31 -4.55 -2.47 15.78
C GLU A 31 -5.73 -3.31 15.24
N ASP A 32 -6.27 -2.92 14.09
CA ASP A 32 -7.35 -3.61 13.39
C ASP A 32 -7.28 -3.38 11.86
N ALA A 33 -8.23 -3.97 11.13
CA ALA A 33 -8.31 -3.88 9.67
C ALA A 33 -8.53 -2.46 9.14
N ASN A 34 -9.25 -1.60 9.88
CA ASN A 34 -9.52 -0.23 9.46
C ASN A 34 -8.27 0.64 9.65
N ALA A 35 -7.59 0.48 10.78
CA ALA A 35 -6.31 1.12 11.05
C ALA A 35 -5.25 0.70 10.01
N ALA A 36 -5.24 -0.57 9.61
CA ALA A 36 -4.37 -1.08 8.55
C ALA A 36 -4.66 -0.40 7.20
N MET A 37 -5.92 -0.35 6.78
CA MET A 37 -6.33 0.33 5.55
C MET A 37 -5.96 1.82 5.56
N ALA A 38 -6.22 2.52 6.66
CA ALA A 38 -5.87 3.93 6.80
C ALA A 38 -4.35 4.17 6.75
N ALA A 39 -3.55 3.25 7.30
CA ALA A 39 -2.10 3.34 7.24
C ALA A 39 -1.55 3.08 5.83
N ALA A 40 -2.11 2.10 5.10
CA ALA A 40 -1.77 1.83 3.70
C ALA A 40 -2.07 3.04 2.80
N LEU A 41 -3.26 3.66 2.96
CA LEU A 41 -3.64 4.87 2.23
C LEU A 41 -2.65 6.01 2.48
N ARG A 42 -2.31 6.29 3.74
CA ARG A 42 -1.31 7.32 4.08
C ARG A 42 0.06 7.04 3.46
N ALA A 43 0.52 5.78 3.48
CA ALA A 43 1.78 5.41 2.84
C ALA A 43 1.75 5.65 1.33
N CYS A 44 0.61 5.37 0.67
CA CYS A 44 0.42 5.64 -0.74
C CYS A 44 0.39 7.14 -1.05
N GLU A 45 -0.28 7.96 -0.24
CA GLU A 45 -0.30 9.43 -0.39
C GLU A 45 1.11 10.02 -0.26
N ILE A 46 1.86 9.63 0.77
CA ILE A 46 3.26 10.07 0.97
C ILE A 46 4.12 9.69 -0.23
N ALA A 47 3.99 8.45 -0.73
CA ALA A 47 4.75 8.01 -1.89
C ALA A 47 4.41 8.78 -3.17
N GLN A 48 3.13 9.12 -3.38
CA GLN A 48 2.69 9.96 -4.49
C GLN A 48 3.30 11.37 -4.38
N LEU A 49 3.25 12.00 -3.20
CA LEU A 49 3.86 13.31 -2.97
C LEU A 49 5.36 13.31 -3.24
N HIS A 50 6.08 12.29 -2.79
CA HIS A 50 7.51 12.15 -3.06
C HIS A 50 7.78 11.99 -4.56
N THR A 51 7.01 11.13 -5.24
CA THR A 51 7.13 10.92 -6.68
C THR A 51 6.88 12.21 -7.47
N MET A 52 5.82 12.97 -7.13
CA MET A 52 5.51 14.26 -7.74
C MET A 52 6.62 15.30 -7.51
N SER A 53 7.35 15.18 -6.40
CA SER A 53 8.45 16.08 -6.04
C SER A 53 9.82 15.61 -6.57
N GLY A 54 9.86 14.52 -7.35
CA GLY A 54 11.12 13.91 -7.83
C GLY A 54 11.99 13.35 -6.69
N GLN A 55 11.41 13.11 -5.51
CA GLN A 55 12.08 12.57 -4.34
C GLN A 55 11.95 11.04 -4.29
N PRO A 56 12.92 10.33 -3.68
CA PRO A 56 12.79 8.90 -3.46
C PRO A 56 11.60 8.60 -2.54
N ILE A 57 10.84 7.54 -2.85
CA ILE A 57 9.73 7.07 -1.99
C ILE A 57 10.31 6.61 -0.64
N PRO A 58 9.75 7.07 0.50
CA PRO A 58 10.24 6.67 1.81
C PRO A 58 10.18 5.16 2.02
N THR A 59 11.24 4.64 2.60
CA THR A 59 11.28 3.26 3.08
C THR A 59 10.97 3.26 4.57
N GLY A 60 10.06 2.39 5.00
CA GLY A 60 9.89 2.11 6.42
C GLY A 60 11.22 1.79 7.10
N THR A 61 11.36 2.15 8.37
CA THR A 61 12.56 1.88 9.18
C THR A 61 12.67 0.42 9.59
N CYS A 62 11.54 -0.30 9.65
CA CYS A 62 11.48 -1.73 9.88
C CYS A 62 10.48 -2.42 8.94
N ARG A 63 10.50 -3.76 8.90
CA ARG A 63 9.59 -4.57 8.07
C ARG A 63 8.10 -4.42 8.43
N ALA A 64 7.82 -3.90 9.63
CA ALA A 64 6.47 -3.66 10.13
C ALA A 64 5.93 -2.26 9.77
N ASP A 65 6.75 -1.40 9.17
CA ASP A 65 6.34 -0.06 8.78
C ASP A 65 5.66 -0.08 7.41
N TRP A 66 4.56 0.65 7.32
CA TRP A 66 3.83 0.84 6.07
C TRP A 66 4.68 1.62 5.07
N SER A 67 4.85 1.07 3.86
CA SER A 67 5.56 1.75 2.76
C SER A 67 4.97 1.37 1.41
N ALA A 68 5.12 2.25 0.41
CA ALA A 68 4.63 2.05 -0.95
C ALA A 68 5.78 2.02 -1.98
N ARG A 69 6.93 1.44 -1.60
CA ARG A 69 8.18 1.49 -2.39
C ARG A 69 8.07 0.95 -3.82
N GLY A 70 7.05 0.12 -4.10
CA GLY A 70 6.75 -0.44 -5.42
C GLY A 70 5.71 0.34 -6.21
N LEU A 71 5.37 1.57 -5.81
CA LEU A 71 4.35 2.38 -6.49
C LEU A 71 4.81 2.68 -7.92
N ARG A 72 3.91 2.48 -8.88
CA ARG A 72 4.16 2.72 -10.29
C ARG A 72 3.27 3.86 -10.76
N PRO A 73 3.81 4.99 -11.24
CA PRO A 73 3.01 6.16 -11.62
C PRO A 73 1.93 5.86 -12.68
N ASP A 74 2.26 4.97 -13.61
CA ASP A 74 1.39 4.60 -14.74
C ASP A 74 0.31 3.56 -14.37
N TRP A 75 0.18 3.23 -13.07
CA TRP A 75 -0.78 2.27 -12.56
C TRP A 75 -1.76 2.95 -11.61
N GLU A 76 -3.02 2.56 -11.71
CA GLU A 76 -4.10 2.99 -10.81
C GLU A 76 -4.32 1.94 -9.73
N LEU A 77 -4.53 2.40 -8.49
CA LEU A 77 -4.91 1.56 -7.36
C LEU A 77 -6.43 1.56 -7.18
N GLN A 78 -7.03 0.38 -7.25
CA GLN A 78 -8.47 0.17 -7.11
C GLN A 78 -8.80 -0.10 -5.64
N TRP A 79 -8.70 0.93 -4.80
CA TRP A 79 -8.87 0.82 -3.35
C TRP A 79 -10.24 0.28 -2.91
N GLU A 80 -11.29 0.47 -3.71
CA GLU A 80 -12.62 -0.08 -3.45
C GLU A 80 -12.64 -1.62 -3.47
N ALA A 81 -11.73 -2.23 -4.21
CA ALA A 81 -11.57 -3.68 -4.32
C ALA A 81 -10.44 -4.23 -3.44
N ALA A 82 -9.94 -3.44 -2.48
CA ALA A 82 -8.82 -3.84 -1.64
C ALA A 82 -9.22 -4.90 -0.59
N GLU A 83 -8.42 -5.96 -0.49
CA GLU A 83 -8.59 -7.01 0.52
C GLU A 83 -7.73 -6.73 1.75
N ARG A 84 -8.24 -7.10 2.94
CA ARG A 84 -7.58 -6.85 4.23
C ARG A 84 -7.33 -8.17 4.93
N LYS A 85 -6.06 -8.56 5.07
CA LYS A 85 -5.66 -9.89 5.56
C LYS A 85 -4.80 -9.75 6.81
N PRO A 86 -5.20 -10.30 7.96
CA PRO A 86 -4.29 -10.43 9.09
C PRO A 86 -3.24 -11.51 8.76
N ILE A 87 -1.97 -11.21 8.99
CA ILE A 87 -0.87 -12.18 8.90
C ILE A 87 -0.68 -12.78 10.29
N VAL A 88 -0.97 -14.08 10.42
CA VAL A 88 -0.59 -14.86 11.60
C VAL A 88 0.88 -15.24 11.44
N ILE A 89 1.71 -14.78 12.38
CA ILE A 89 3.16 -15.06 12.43
C ILE A 89 3.41 -16.26 13.34
#